data_AF-A0A9D5NY57-F1
#
_entry.id   AF-A0A9D5NY57-F1
#
_cell.length_a   1.000
_cell.length_b   1.000
_cell.length_c   1.000
_cell.angle_alpha   90.00
_cell.angle_beta   90.00
_cell.angle_gamma   90.00
#
_symmetry.space_group_name_H-M   'P 1'
#
loop_
_entity.id
_entity.type
_entity.pdbx_description
1 polymer ?
#
loop_
_entity_poly.entity_id
_entity_poly.type
_entity_poly.pdbx_seq_one_letter_code
_entity_poly.pdbx_strand_id
1 'polypeptide(L)'
;MKKMMILAMMMVMTISAKAMSYNAAKNEALFLSDKMAYELNLTAAQYEAVYEINLDYLMSLNGHGDVFGIWWDRRNADLRYVLNSWQFDKYVALSHFYRPV
;
A
#
# COMPACT_ATOMS: atom_id res chain seq x y z
N MET A 1 13.73 20.27 -6.45
CA MET A 1 12.49 21.04 -6.70
C MET A 1 11.38 20.43 -5.86
N LYS A 2 10.71 21.26 -5.05
CA LYS A 2 9.39 21.07 -4.43
C LYS A 2 9.21 19.76 -3.61
N LYS A 3 9.60 19.70 -2.34
CA LYS A 3 8.74 20.08 -1.19
C LYS A 3 7.26 20.35 -1.56
N MET A 4 6.56 19.34 -2.08
CA MET A 4 5.10 19.31 -2.11
C MET A 4 4.63 18.42 -0.96
N MET A 5 4.64 18.94 0.26
CA MET A 5 3.83 18.38 1.34
C MET A 5 2.41 18.87 1.10
N ILE A 6 1.71 18.22 0.17
CA ILE A 6 0.25 18.29 0.14
C ILE A 6 -0.20 17.37 1.28
N LEU A 7 -0.79 17.98 2.30
CA LEU A 7 -1.52 17.30 3.35
C LEU A 7 -2.73 16.61 2.71
N ALA A 8 -2.52 15.43 2.11
CA ALA A 8 -3.59 14.63 1.54
C ALA A 8 -4.40 14.04 2.69
N MET A 9 -5.62 14.55 2.85
CA MET A 9 -6.62 14.03 3.78
C MET A 9 -6.85 12.54 3.44
N MET A 10 -6.59 11.65 4.39
CA MET A 10 -6.62 10.19 4.19
C MET A 10 -8.02 9.71 3.78
N MET A 11 -8.12 9.03 2.63
CA MET A 11 -9.23 8.12 2.38
C MET A 11 -8.88 6.78 3.01
N VAL A 12 -9.72 6.32 3.95
CA VAL A 12 -9.77 4.90 4.29
C VAL A 12 -10.36 4.21 3.06
N MET A 13 -9.62 3.27 2.45
CA MET A 13 -10.12 2.57 1.27
C MET A 13 -11.29 1.67 1.68
N THR A 14 -12.52 2.07 1.40
CA THR A 14 -13.68 1.23 1.71
C THR A 14 -13.77 0.09 0.70
N ILE A 15 -13.59 -1.15 1.15
CA ILE A 15 -13.86 -2.31 0.29
C ILE A 15 -15.37 -2.42 0.11
N SER A 16 -15.84 -2.43 -1.13
CA SER A 16 -17.25 -2.71 -1.42
C SER A 16 -17.50 -4.23 -1.39
N ALA A 17 -18.76 -4.68 -1.37
CA ALA A 17 -19.07 -6.11 -1.50
C ALA A 17 -18.68 -6.71 -2.88
N LYS A 18 -18.04 -5.94 -3.76
CA LYS A 18 -17.50 -6.33 -5.07
C LYS A 18 -16.00 -6.05 -5.13
N ALA A 19 -15.29 -6.85 -5.91
CA ALA A 19 -13.88 -6.67 -6.22
C ALA A 19 -13.59 -5.27 -6.81
N MET A 20 -12.42 -4.72 -6.50
CA MET A 20 -11.99 -3.42 -6.99
C MET A 20 -11.71 -3.47 -8.49
N SER A 21 -12.13 -2.44 -9.26
CA SER A 21 -11.75 -2.35 -10.68
C SER A 21 -10.25 -2.08 -10.84
N TYR A 22 -9.63 -2.54 -11.93
CA TYR A 22 -8.21 -2.31 -12.19
C TYR A 22 -7.81 -0.83 -12.11
N ASN A 23 -8.59 0.08 -12.70
CA ASN A 23 -8.27 1.51 -12.67
C ASN A 23 -8.34 2.09 -11.25
N ALA A 24 -9.30 1.63 -10.43
CA ALA A 24 -9.37 2.02 -9.03
C ALA A 24 -8.16 1.47 -8.26
N ALA A 25 -7.85 0.18 -8.41
CA ALA A 25 -6.71 -0.46 -7.76
C ALA A 25 -5.39 0.20 -8.13
N LYS A 26 -5.22 0.57 -9.40
CA LYS A 26 -4.07 1.32 -9.90
C LYS A 26 -3.92 2.68 -9.22
N ASN A 27 -5.01 3.47 -9.17
CA ASN A 27 -4.95 4.80 -8.57
C ASN A 27 -4.65 4.74 -7.07
N GLU A 28 -5.26 3.79 -6.36
CA GLU A 28 -5.02 3.58 -4.93
C GLU A 28 -3.60 3.04 -4.66
N ALA A 29 -3.11 2.10 -5.47
CA ALA A 29 -1.74 1.61 -5.38
C ALA A 29 -0.71 2.73 -5.59
N LEU A 30 -0.94 3.62 -6.57
CA LEU A 30 -0.10 4.80 -6.79
C LEU A 30 -0.10 5.71 -5.55
N PHE A 31 -1.28 6.08 -5.07
CA PHE A 31 -1.40 6.96 -3.89
C PHE A 31 -0.70 6.38 -2.66
N LEU A 32 -0.93 5.09 -2.38
CA LEU A 32 -0.32 4.41 -1.24
C LEU A 32 1.21 4.35 -1.38
N SER A 33 1.70 4.07 -2.59
CA SER A 33 3.14 3.92 -2.86
C SER A 33 3.87 5.27 -2.84
N ASP A 34 3.26 6.34 -3.34
CA ASP A 34 3.78 7.70 -3.25
C ASP A 34 3.95 8.11 -1.79
N LYS A 35 2.96 7.78 -0.96
CA LYS A 35 2.99 8.07 0.47
C LYS A 35 4.04 7.23 1.21
N MET A 36 4.17 5.95 0.87
CA MET A 36 5.25 5.09 1.38
C MET A 36 6.63 5.60 0.95
N ALA A 37 6.79 6.06 -0.29
CA ALA A 37 8.03 6.69 -0.76
C ALA A 37 8.39 7.91 0.08
N TYR A 38 7.41 8.77 0.33
CA TYR A 38 7.60 9.97 1.14
C TYR A 38 7.93 9.64 2.61
N GLU A 39 7.14 8.79 3.26
CA GLU A 39 7.27 8.54 4.70
C GLU A 39 8.35 7.53 5.07
N LEU A 40 8.63 6.56 4.20
CA LEU A 40 9.65 5.51 4.40
C LEU A 40 10.94 5.82 3.63
N ASN A 41 11.01 6.96 2.93
CA ASN A 41 12.18 7.37 2.14
C ASN A 41 12.66 6.25 1.20
N LEU A 42 11.74 5.72 0.39
CA LEU A 42 12.03 4.60 -0.51
C LEU A 42 13.02 5.02 -1.60
N THR A 43 13.88 4.09 -2.02
CA THR A 43 14.62 4.24 -3.28
C THR A 43 13.68 4.08 -4.47
N ALA A 44 14.11 4.49 -5.68
CA ALA A 44 13.32 4.29 -6.89
C ALA A 44 12.94 2.82 -7.11
N ALA A 45 13.89 1.89 -6.92
CA ALA A 45 13.63 0.46 -7.05
C ALA A 45 12.66 -0.07 -5.97
N GLN A 46 12.77 0.42 -4.73
CA GLN A 46 11.81 0.07 -3.69
C GLN A 46 10.41 0.61 -4.00
N TYR A 47 10.30 1.83 -4.52
CA TYR A 47 9.02 2.42 -4.91
C TYR A 47 8.32 1.58 -5.98
N GLU A 48 9.04 1.19 -7.04
CA GLU A 48 8.48 0.36 -8.12
C GLU A 48 7.96 -0.98 -7.57
N ALA A 49 8.75 -1.68 -6.75
CA ALA A 49 8.34 -2.94 -6.15
C ALA A 49 7.16 -2.78 -5.17
N VAL A 50 7.16 -1.72 -4.35
CA VAL A 50 6.05 -1.42 -3.43
C VAL A 50 4.76 -1.14 -4.22
N TYR A 51 4.86 -0.43 -5.34
CA TYR A 51 3.71 -0.16 -6.22
C TYR A 51 3.11 -1.45 -6.79
N GLU A 52 3.94 -2.35 -7.32
CA GLU A 52 3.47 -3.64 -7.85
C GLU A 52 2.82 -4.49 -6.76
N ILE A 53 3.45 -4.62 -5.59
CA ILE A 53 2.91 -5.37 -4.45
C ILE A 53 1.57 -4.79 -3.98
N ASN A 54 1.45 -3.45 -3.90
CA ASN A 54 0.21 -2.79 -3.52
C ASN A 54 -0.90 -3.03 -4.55
N LEU A 55 -0.57 -2.96 -5.84
CA LEU A 55 -1.53 -3.20 -6.91
C LEU A 55 -2.04 -4.64 -6.89
N ASP A 56 -1.14 -5.62 -6.77
CA ASP A 56 -1.50 -7.04 -6.70
C ASP A 56 -2.39 -7.34 -5.49
N TYR A 57 -2.09 -6.76 -4.33
CA TYR A 57 -2.93 -6.88 -3.15
C TYR A 57 -4.34 -6.33 -3.41
N LEU A 58 -4.46 -5.09 -3.89
CA LEU A 58 -5.75 -4.44 -4.11
C LEU A 58 -6.60 -5.14 -5.18
N MET A 59 -5.95 -5.66 -6.23
CA MET A 59 -6.58 -6.46 -7.28
C MET A 59 -7.08 -7.83 -6.78
N SER A 60 -6.44 -8.38 -5.74
CA SER A 60 -6.77 -9.70 -5.20
C SER A 60 -7.90 -9.68 -4.16
N LEU A 61 -8.29 -8.51 -3.69
CA LEU A 61 -9.39 -8.35 -2.74
C LEU A 61 -10.74 -8.53 -3.43
N ASN A 62 -11.51 -9.56 -3.01
CA ASN A 62 -12.83 -9.86 -3.58
C ASN A 62 -14.01 -9.53 -2.64
N GLY A 63 -13.75 -8.91 -1.49
CA GLY A 63 -14.78 -8.44 -0.55
C GLY A 63 -14.25 -8.23 0.86
N HIS A 64 -15.15 -7.95 1.81
CA HIS A 64 -14.80 -7.60 3.20
C HIS A 64 -14.18 -8.76 3.99
N GLY A 65 -14.27 -10.01 3.51
CA GLY A 65 -13.67 -11.17 4.15
C GLY A 65 -12.16 -11.32 3.91
N ASP A 66 -11.63 -10.66 2.87
CA ASP A 66 -10.27 -10.91 2.37
C ASP A 66 -9.24 -9.88 2.87
N VAL A 67 -9.68 -8.82 3.55
CA VAL A 67 -8.87 -7.63 3.89
C VAL A 67 -7.66 -7.97 4.75
N PHE A 68 -7.82 -8.89 5.69
CA PHE A 68 -6.76 -9.40 6.57
C PHE A 68 -6.60 -10.91 6.41
N GLY A 69 -6.87 -11.42 5.21
CA GLY A 69 -6.70 -12.82 4.83
C GLY A 69 -5.35 -13.06 4.13
N ILE A 70 -5.30 -14.13 3.34
CA ILE A 70 -4.07 -14.60 2.67
C ILE A 70 -3.35 -13.53 1.85
N TRP A 71 -4.08 -12.62 1.20
CA TRP A 71 -3.50 -11.57 0.36
C TRP A 71 -2.83 -10.48 1.18
N TRP A 72 -3.33 -10.21 2.38
CA TRP A 72 -2.72 -9.28 3.32
C TRP A 72 -1.43 -9.86 3.91
N ASP A 73 -1.45 -11.14 4.30
CA ASP A 73 -0.26 -11.85 4.76
C ASP A 73 0.81 -11.87 3.66
N ARG A 74 0.42 -12.16 2.43
CA ARG A 74 1.31 -12.18 1.28
C ARG A 74 1.91 -10.79 1.01
N ARG A 75 1.08 -9.75 0.97
CA ARG A 75 1.56 -8.36 0.83
C ARG A 75 2.61 -8.02 1.89
N ASN A 76 2.35 -8.36 3.15
CA ASN A 76 3.27 -8.10 4.25
C ASN A 76 4.59 -8.87 4.10
N ALA A 77 4.52 -10.13 3.68
CA ALA A 77 5.70 -10.95 3.42
C ALA A 77 6.54 -10.37 2.27
N ASP A 78 5.91 -9.99 1.15
CA ASP A 78 6.60 -9.42 0.00
C ASP A 78 7.25 -8.07 0.34
N LEU A 79 6.54 -7.21 1.08
CA LEU A 79 7.10 -5.94 1.59
C LEU A 79 8.29 -6.14 2.54
N ARG A 80 8.32 -7.24 3.30
CA ARG A 80 9.46 -7.56 4.19
C ARG A 80 10.74 -7.87 3.41
N TYR A 81 10.64 -8.36 2.18
CA TYR A 81 11.80 -8.59 1.31
C TYR A 81 12.27 -7.32 0.59
N VAL A 82 11.39 -6.35 0.38
CA VAL A 82 11.69 -5.08 -0.33
C VAL A 82 12.19 -3.99 0.62
N LEU A 83 11.60 -3.89 1.81
CA LEU A 83 11.91 -2.86 2.79
C LEU A 83 13.08 -3.29 3.68
N ASN A 84 13.94 -2.35 4.06
CA ASN A 84 14.92 -2.60 5.12
C ASN A 84 14.22 -2.66 6.50
N SER A 85 14.96 -3.06 7.53
CA SER A 85 14.39 -3.28 8.86
C SER A 85 13.63 -2.07 9.41
N TRP A 86 14.23 -0.87 9.39
CA TRP A 86 13.58 0.31 9.97
C TRP A 86 12.37 0.77 9.14
N GLN A 87 12.42 0.63 7.81
CA GLN A 87 11.29 0.92 6.94
C GLN A 87 10.13 -0.03 7.21
N PHE A 88 10.41 -1.33 7.38
CA PHE A 88 9.41 -2.32 7.68
C PHE A 88 8.79 -2.11 9.07
N ASP A 89 9.61 -1.79 10.08
CA ASP A 89 9.12 -1.48 11.42
C ASP A 89 8.19 -0.27 11.41
N LYS A 90 8.55 0.79 10.67
CA LYS A 90 7.69 1.97 10.49
C LYS A 90 6.43 1.65 9.70
N TYR A 91 6.52 0.84 8.65
CA TYR A 91 5.39 0.35 7.87
C TYR A 91 4.35 -0.37 8.75
N VAL A 92 4.78 -1.31 9.62
CA VAL A 92 3.90 -2.04 10.53
C VAL A 92 3.28 -1.13 11.59
N ALA A 93 4.04 -0.15 12.09
CA ALA A 93 3.57 0.78 13.11
C ALA A 93 2.48 1.75 12.59
N LEU A 94 2.43 2.00 11.28
CA LEU A 94 1.48 2.94 10.68
C LEU A 94 0.28 2.18 10.10
N SER A 95 -0.87 2.28 10.78
CA SER A 95 -2.11 1.58 10.38
C SER A 95 -2.53 1.89 8.94
N HIS A 96 -2.33 3.11 8.46
CA HIS A 96 -2.67 3.49 7.08
C HIS A 96 -1.76 2.87 6.02
N PHE A 97 -0.65 2.24 6.41
CA PHE A 97 0.16 1.39 5.52
C PHE A 97 -0.07 -0.09 5.76
N TYR A 98 -0.13 -0.49 7.04
CA TYR A 98 -0.27 -1.88 7.43
C TYR A 98 -1.68 -2.43 7.19
N ARG A 99 -2.70 -1.58 7.27
CA ARG A 99 -4.13 -1.89 7.08
C ARG A 99 -4.77 -0.79 6.26
N PRO A 100 -4.44 -0.71 4.96
CA PRO A 100 -4.76 0.47 4.17
C PRO A 100 -6.22 0.48 3.68
N VAL A 101 -6.94 -0.64 3.84
CA VAL A 101 -8.34 -0.92 3.51
C VAL A 101 -9.15 -1.26 4.75
#